data_AF-A0A969ZSI8-F1
#
_entry.id   AF-A0A969ZSI8-F1
#
_cell.length_a   1.000
_cell.length_b   1.000
_cell.length_c   1.000
_cell.angle_alpha   90.00
_cell.angle_beta   90.00
_cell.angle_gamma   90.00
#
_symmetry.space_group_name_H-M   'P 1'
#
loop_
_entity.id
_entity.type
_entity.pdbx_description
1 polymer ?
#
loop_
_entity_poly.entity_id
_entity_poly.type
_entity_poly.pdbx_seq_one_letter_code
_entity_poly.pdbx_strand_id
1 'polypeptide(L)'
;MKTAAFPYQEELESFDFNRKGFKGITKLHVKQLAELVWLENAYNIMFLGPPGLGKTRLSIGLGIKAIETGYNVAFVTLDQLMQLLKTAEIRMKSSRRIKQIKSSDLVILDEVGFLPISRQEVNKLYEFINELYMKTSIILTSNKGFEEWSEFLGDSVITAAILDRLAHQCEIFTLEGPSWRIENRKTILKKDTD
;
A
#
# COMPACT_ATOMS: atom_id res chain seq x y z
N MET A 1 12.60 7.82 9.37
CA MET A 1 11.39 8.55 8.90
C MET A 1 11.58 9.27 7.56
N LYS A 2 12.47 10.27 7.39
CA LYS A 2 12.63 11.00 6.10
C LYS A 2 12.96 10.12 4.89
N THR A 3 13.67 9.02 5.10
CA THR A 3 14.09 8.06 4.05
C THR A 3 12.93 7.26 3.45
N ALA A 4 11.89 6.98 4.24
CA ALA A 4 10.72 6.23 3.81
C ALA A 4 9.82 7.04 2.85
N ALA A 5 9.83 8.37 2.98
CA ALA A 5 8.98 9.30 2.23
C ALA A 5 7.47 9.14 2.51
N PHE A 6 7.10 8.89 3.78
CA PHE A 6 5.70 8.92 4.19
C PHE A 6 5.07 10.31 3.96
N PRO A 7 3.81 10.38 3.49
CA PRO A 7 3.12 11.65 3.27
C PRO A 7 2.73 12.35 4.59
N TYR A 8 2.56 11.60 5.68
CA TYR A 8 2.23 12.09 7.02
C TYR A 8 2.64 11.05 8.08
N GLN A 9 2.55 11.42 9.35
CA GLN A 9 2.71 10.50 10.49
C GLN A 9 1.34 9.95 10.92
N GLU A 10 1.32 8.70 11.35
CA GLU A 10 0.10 8.00 11.77
C GLU A 10 0.43 7.07 12.94
N GLU A 11 -0.39 7.10 13.99
CA GLU A 11 -0.30 6.17 15.11
C GLU A 11 -1.37 5.10 14.95
N LEU A 12 -0.97 3.81 15.02
CA LEU A 12 -1.92 2.69 14.89
C LEU A 12 -2.99 2.72 15.98
N GLU A 13 -2.63 3.21 17.17
CA GLU A 13 -3.49 3.34 18.33
C GLU A 13 -4.62 4.36 18.12
N SER A 14 -4.43 5.32 17.21
CA SER A 14 -5.43 6.34 16.86
C SER A 14 -6.53 5.82 15.91
N PHE A 15 -6.37 4.59 15.39
CA PHE A 15 -7.34 4.00 14.48
C PHE A 15 -8.60 3.56 15.25
N ASP A 16 -9.75 4.11 14.87
CA ASP A 16 -11.04 3.77 15.47
C ASP A 16 -11.66 2.54 14.77
N PHE A 17 -11.52 1.38 15.41
CA PHE A 17 -12.09 0.10 14.96
C PHE A 17 -13.58 -0.05 15.30
N ASN A 18 -14.14 0.81 16.16
CA ASN A 18 -15.52 0.69 16.64
C ASN A 18 -16.52 1.52 15.81
N ARG A 19 -16.06 2.10 14.70
CA ARG A 19 -16.90 2.86 13.78
C ARG A 19 -18.06 2.01 13.27
N LYS A 20 -19.27 2.55 13.34
CA LYS A 20 -20.49 1.85 12.94
C LYS A 20 -20.39 1.38 11.49
N GLY A 21 -20.51 0.07 11.28
CA GLY A 21 -20.47 -0.54 9.95
C GLY A 21 -19.08 -0.76 9.37
N PHE A 22 -18.00 -0.39 10.08
CA PHE A 22 -16.64 -0.75 9.69
C PHE A 22 -16.36 -2.22 9.97
N LYS A 23 -15.80 -2.94 8.98
CA LYS A 23 -15.45 -4.37 9.06
C LYS A 23 -14.20 -4.68 8.23
N GLY A 24 -13.70 -5.91 8.34
CA GLY A 24 -12.59 -6.43 7.52
C GLY A 24 -11.27 -6.57 8.28
N ILE A 25 -11.05 -5.76 9.31
CA ILE A 25 -9.87 -5.86 10.18
C ILE A 25 -10.22 -5.52 11.62
N THR A 26 -9.59 -6.21 12.57
CA THR A 26 -9.80 -6.02 14.00
C THR A 26 -8.59 -5.38 14.67
N LYS A 27 -8.79 -4.81 15.86
CA LYS A 27 -7.69 -4.34 16.70
C LYS A 27 -6.69 -5.45 17.05
N LEU A 28 -7.15 -6.69 17.19
CA LEU A 28 -6.29 -7.84 17.45
C LEU A 28 -5.38 -8.13 16.26
N HIS A 29 -5.92 -8.15 15.04
CA HIS A 29 -5.11 -8.32 13.83
C HIS A 29 -4.04 -7.24 13.73
N VAL A 30 -4.39 -5.97 13.93
CA VAL A 30 -3.41 -4.88 13.87
C VAL A 30 -2.33 -5.02 14.95
N LYS A 31 -2.68 -5.49 16.16
CA LYS A 31 -1.68 -5.79 17.20
C LYS A 31 -0.71 -6.89 16.76
N GLN A 32 -1.21 -7.98 16.18
CA GLN A 32 -0.37 -9.07 15.67
C GLN A 32 0.53 -8.61 14.53
N LEU A 33 0.00 -7.84 13.58
CA LEU A 33 0.80 -7.26 12.49
C LEU A 33 1.87 -6.30 13.01
N ALA A 34 1.61 -5.60 14.12
CA ALA A 34 2.58 -4.71 14.77
C ALA A 34 3.71 -5.45 15.49
N GLU A 35 3.63 -6.77 15.65
CA GLU A 35 4.74 -7.61 16.12
C GLU A 35 5.80 -7.85 15.03
N LEU A 36 5.48 -7.54 13.77
CA LEU A 36 6.40 -7.54 12.61
C LEU A 36 7.06 -8.88 12.26
N VAL A 37 6.71 -9.98 12.92
CA VAL A 37 7.22 -11.34 12.64
C VAL A 37 7.04 -11.75 11.16
N TRP A 38 6.02 -11.21 10.51
CA TRP A 38 5.72 -11.44 9.09
C TRP A 38 6.78 -10.87 8.14
N LEU A 39 7.55 -9.86 8.55
CA LEU A 39 8.67 -9.30 7.77
C LEU A 39 9.81 -10.31 7.59
N GLU A 40 10.09 -11.13 8.60
CA GLU A 40 11.18 -12.11 8.58
C GLU A 40 10.98 -13.20 7.50
N ASN A 41 9.73 -13.42 7.11
CA ASN A 41 9.35 -14.41 6.12
C ASN A 41 9.01 -13.80 4.76
N ALA A 42 9.30 -12.51 4.54
CA ALA A 42 8.91 -11.76 3.34
C ALA A 42 7.39 -11.88 3.02
N TYR A 43 6.55 -11.97 4.06
CA TYR A 43 5.11 -12.10 3.92
C TYR A 43 4.51 -10.73 3.52
N ASN A 44 3.49 -10.74 2.68
CA ASN A 44 2.81 -9.54 2.20
C ASN A 44 1.53 -9.28 3.00
N ILE A 45 1.07 -8.04 2.94
CA ILE A 45 -0.23 -7.64 3.49
C ILE A 45 -0.96 -6.83 2.43
N MET A 46 -2.24 -7.12 2.22
CA MET A 46 -3.09 -6.36 1.31
C MET A 46 -4.26 -5.77 2.04
N PHE A 47 -4.42 -4.46 1.91
CA PHE A 47 -5.63 -3.76 2.31
C PHE A 47 -6.43 -3.44 1.06
N LEU A 48 -7.63 -4.01 0.96
CA LEU A 48 -8.56 -3.82 -0.16
C LEU A 48 -9.82 -3.11 0.31
N GLY A 49 -10.60 -2.55 -0.62
CA GLY A 49 -11.94 -2.00 -0.35
C GLY A 49 -12.10 -0.50 -0.64
N PRO A 50 -13.29 0.08 -0.44
CA PRO A 50 -13.60 1.45 -0.84
C PRO A 50 -12.67 2.56 -0.27
N PRO A 51 -12.62 3.75 -0.90
CA PRO A 51 -11.83 4.87 -0.39
C PRO A 51 -12.34 5.38 0.97
N GLY A 52 -11.41 5.86 1.80
CA GLY A 52 -11.73 6.47 3.09
C GLY A 52 -11.91 5.48 4.26
N LEU A 53 -11.59 4.20 4.07
CA LEU A 53 -11.63 3.18 5.14
C LEU A 53 -10.34 3.03 5.93
N GLY A 54 -9.27 3.76 5.56
CA GLY A 54 -8.04 3.81 6.34
C GLY A 54 -6.96 2.79 5.95
N LYS A 55 -7.06 2.17 4.77
CA LYS A 55 -6.02 1.28 4.19
C LYS A 55 -4.61 1.89 4.25
N THR A 56 -4.45 3.09 3.70
CA THR A 56 -3.17 3.84 3.71
C THR A 56 -2.74 4.19 5.13
N ARG A 57 -3.68 4.55 6.02
CA ARG A 57 -3.37 4.87 7.43
C ARG A 57 -2.80 3.65 8.16
N LEU A 58 -3.44 2.49 8.02
CA LEU A 58 -2.95 1.23 8.59
C LEU A 58 -1.55 0.88 8.05
N SER A 59 -1.36 1.03 6.74
CA SER A 59 -0.07 0.77 6.07
C SER A 59 1.04 1.67 6.61
N ILE A 60 0.78 2.97 6.74
CA ILE A 60 1.73 3.94 7.28
C ILE A 60 2.03 3.66 8.76
N GLY A 61 1.01 3.38 9.56
CA GLY A 61 1.20 3.07 10.98
C GLY A 61 2.07 1.81 11.19
N LEU A 62 1.82 0.74 10.43
CA LEU A 62 2.68 -0.46 10.44
C LEU A 62 4.10 -0.14 9.96
N GLY A 63 4.23 0.65 8.90
CA GLY A 63 5.53 1.11 8.41
C GLY A 63 6.29 1.96 9.42
N ILE A 64 5.62 2.79 10.21
CA ILE A 64 6.25 3.56 11.30
C ILE A 64 6.75 2.61 12.40
N LYS A 65 5.94 1.61 12.81
CA LYS A 65 6.40 0.58 13.76
C LYS A 65 7.60 -0.22 13.25
N ALA A 66 7.63 -0.54 11.96
CA ALA A 66 8.79 -1.17 11.33
C ALA A 66 10.04 -0.30 11.41
N ILE A 67 9.94 1.00 11.11
CA ILE A 67 11.07 1.94 11.26
C ILE A 67 11.53 2.04 12.71
N GLU A 68 10.60 2.12 13.67
CA GLU A 68 10.91 2.20 15.11
C GLU A 68 11.67 0.96 15.61
N THR A 69 11.42 -0.19 14.98
CA THR A 69 12.08 -1.48 15.29
C THR A 69 13.40 -1.67 14.52
N GLY A 70 13.76 -0.72 13.64
CA GLY A 70 15.04 -0.71 12.92
C GLY A 70 14.98 -1.19 11.47
N TYR A 71 13.80 -1.54 10.95
CA TYR A 71 13.65 -1.93 9.54
C TYR A 71 13.69 -0.72 8.60
N ASN A 72 14.24 -0.94 7.40
CA ASN A 72 14.19 0.00 6.30
C ASN A 72 12.86 -0.10 5.59
N VAL A 73 12.12 1.01 5.54
CA VAL A 73 10.81 1.07 4.90
C VAL A 73 10.84 2.07 3.75
N ALA A 74 10.16 1.75 2.66
CA ALA A 74 9.90 2.67 1.55
C ALA A 74 8.40 2.79 1.29
N PHE A 75 7.90 4.02 1.21
CA PHE A 75 6.56 4.34 0.75
C PHE A 75 6.62 4.89 -0.69
N VAL A 76 5.70 4.42 -1.53
CA VAL A 76 5.53 4.90 -2.91
C VAL A 76 4.11 4.60 -3.40
N THR A 77 3.48 5.53 -4.13
CA THR A 77 2.23 5.20 -4.85
C THR A 77 2.53 4.45 -6.14
N LEU A 78 1.58 3.69 -6.68
CA LEU A 78 1.82 2.96 -7.93
C LEU A 78 2.18 3.90 -9.10
N ASP A 79 1.51 5.03 -9.22
CA ASP A 79 1.83 6.05 -10.23
C ASP A 79 3.27 6.58 -10.10
N GLN A 80 3.69 6.92 -8.87
CA GLN A 80 5.06 7.36 -8.61
C GLN A 80 6.08 6.27 -8.95
N LEU A 81 5.78 5.02 -8.62
CA LEU A 81 6.64 3.89 -8.95
C LEU A 81 6.78 3.74 -10.48
N MET A 82 5.69 3.84 -11.24
CA MET A 82 5.73 3.77 -12.70
C MET A 82 6.59 4.89 -13.30
N GLN A 83 6.44 6.12 -12.81
CA GLN A 83 7.27 7.25 -13.24
C GLN A 83 8.77 7.02 -12.93
N LEU A 84 9.07 6.46 -11.76
CA LEU A 84 10.44 6.13 -11.37
C LEU A 84 11.03 5.03 -12.28
N LEU A 85 10.30 3.94 -12.50
CA LEU A 85 10.73 2.81 -13.36
C LEU A 85 10.90 3.23 -14.82
N LYS A 86 10.03 4.11 -15.34
CA LYS A 86 10.11 4.66 -16.69
C LYS A 86 11.34 5.54 -16.89
N THR A 87 11.75 6.27 -15.86
CA THR A 87 12.86 7.24 -15.97
C THR A 87 14.18 6.76 -15.38
N ALA A 88 14.24 5.56 -14.80
CA ALA A 88 15.41 5.03 -14.10
C ALA A 88 16.66 4.93 -14.99
N GLU A 89 16.51 4.62 -16.27
CA GLU A 89 17.63 4.49 -17.23
C GLU A 89 18.24 5.85 -17.62
N ILE A 90 17.46 6.93 -17.53
CA ILE A 90 17.84 8.26 -18.03
C ILE A 90 18.15 9.23 -16.88
N ARG A 91 17.53 9.02 -15.70
CA ARG A 91 17.68 9.90 -14.53
C ARG A 91 18.33 9.17 -13.37
N MET A 92 19.54 9.60 -13.00
CA MET A 92 20.25 9.05 -11.82
C MET A 92 19.43 9.12 -10.52
N LYS A 93 18.64 10.18 -10.34
CA LYS A 93 17.75 10.32 -9.17
C LYS A 93 16.71 9.20 -9.10
N SER A 94 16.10 8.85 -10.24
CA SER A 94 15.11 7.77 -10.33
C SER A 94 15.77 6.41 -10.09
N SER A 95 16.92 6.15 -10.71
CA SER A 95 17.71 4.94 -10.48
C SER A 95 18.07 4.74 -9.01
N ARG A 96 18.58 5.80 -8.35
CA ARG A 96 18.92 5.76 -6.92
C ARG A 96 17.70 5.48 -6.04
N ARG A 97 16.55 6.10 -6.34
CA ARG A 97 15.31 5.87 -5.57
C ARG A 97 14.79 4.44 -5.77
N ILE A 98 14.81 3.90 -6.99
CA ILE A 98 14.44 2.49 -7.24
C ILE A 98 15.36 1.55 -6.49
N LYS A 99 16.68 1.78 -6.51
CA LYS A 99 17.63 0.96 -5.75
C LYS A 99 17.34 0.99 -4.26
N GLN A 100 17.00 2.16 -3.71
CA GLN A 100 16.61 2.31 -2.31
C GLN A 100 15.32 1.56 -1.97
N ILE A 101 14.30 1.66 -2.84
CA ILE A 101 13.03 0.93 -2.65
C ILE A 101 13.30 -0.57 -2.64
N LYS A 102 14.07 -1.06 -3.62
CA LYS A 102 14.41 -2.49 -3.76
C LYS A 102 15.27 -3.05 -2.62
N SER A 103 16.02 -2.19 -1.92
CA SER A 103 16.83 -2.60 -0.76
C SER A 103 16.12 -2.38 0.58
N SER A 104 14.82 -2.09 0.58
CA SER A 104 14.04 -1.93 1.81
C SER A 104 13.57 -3.30 2.31
N ASP A 105 13.42 -3.43 3.62
CA ASP A 105 12.85 -4.63 4.27
C ASP A 105 11.33 -4.68 4.08
N LEU A 106 10.70 -3.50 4.01
CA LEU A 106 9.27 -3.31 3.74
C LEU A 106 9.04 -2.25 2.66
N VAL A 107 8.25 -2.59 1.64
CA VAL A 107 7.74 -1.65 0.64
C VAL A 107 6.24 -1.47 0.82
N ILE A 108 5.80 -0.22 1.00
CA ILE A 108 4.39 0.16 1.01
C ILE A 108 4.04 0.72 -0.38
N LEU A 109 3.25 -0.05 -1.13
CA LEU A 109 2.75 0.28 -2.46
C LEU A 109 1.29 0.73 -2.37
N ASP A 110 1.08 2.04 -2.38
CA ASP A 110 -0.22 2.66 -2.16
C ASP A 110 -0.95 2.97 -3.48
N GLU A 111 -2.29 3.03 -3.42
CA GLU A 111 -3.17 3.45 -4.54
C GLU A 111 -3.10 2.56 -5.80
N VAL A 112 -2.96 1.25 -5.61
CA VAL A 112 -2.99 0.28 -6.71
C VAL A 112 -4.39 0.19 -7.32
N GLY A 113 -4.47 0.26 -8.66
CA GLY A 113 -5.72 0.14 -9.41
C GLY A 113 -6.50 1.44 -9.59
N PHE A 114 -5.92 2.59 -9.25
CA PHE A 114 -6.55 3.90 -9.44
C PHE A 114 -6.45 4.44 -10.88
N LEU A 115 -5.31 4.22 -11.55
CA LEU A 115 -5.07 4.66 -12.93
C LEU A 115 -4.81 3.45 -13.85
N PRO A 116 -5.25 3.51 -15.12
CA PRO A 116 -4.87 2.51 -16.11
C PRO A 116 -3.36 2.57 -16.38
N ILE A 117 -2.76 1.41 -16.63
CA ILE A 117 -1.32 1.27 -16.82
C ILE A 117 -1.06 0.80 -18.26
N SER A 118 -0.06 1.38 -18.93
CA SER A 118 0.33 0.92 -20.26
C SER A 118 1.00 -0.45 -20.21
N ARG A 119 0.93 -1.21 -21.30
CA ARG A 119 1.57 -2.53 -21.38
C ARG A 119 3.08 -2.51 -21.06
N GLN A 120 3.80 -1.45 -21.45
CA GLN A 120 5.22 -1.30 -21.14
C GLN A 120 5.46 -1.10 -19.64
N GLU A 121 4.60 -0.35 -18.97
CA GLU A 121 4.65 -0.12 -17.52
C GLU A 121 4.31 -1.39 -16.74
N VAL A 122 3.36 -2.21 -17.22
CA VAL A 122 3.00 -3.51 -16.62
C VAL A 122 4.19 -4.48 -16.63
N ASN A 123 4.96 -4.52 -17.73
CA ASN A 123 6.18 -5.32 -17.80
C ASN A 123 7.23 -4.86 -16.76
N LYS A 124 7.47 -3.55 -16.66
CA LYS A 124 8.38 -2.98 -15.65
C LYS A 124 7.90 -3.25 -14.22
N LEU A 125 6.58 -3.20 -13.98
CA LEU A 125 5.99 -3.55 -12.68
C LEU A 125 6.22 -5.03 -12.37
N TYR A 126 6.01 -5.92 -13.34
CA TYR A 126 6.27 -7.35 -13.17
C TYR A 126 7.73 -7.63 -12.80
N GLU A 127 8.69 -7.04 -13.53
CA GLU A 127 10.12 -7.17 -13.22
C GLU A 127 10.43 -6.71 -11.79
N PHE A 128 9.87 -5.55 -11.41
CA PHE A 128 10.02 -5.01 -10.06
C PHE A 128 9.47 -5.95 -8.98
N ILE A 129 8.24 -6.45 -9.13
CA ILE A 129 7.63 -7.40 -8.17
C ILE A 129 8.41 -8.71 -8.13
N ASN A 130 8.86 -9.21 -9.27
CA ASN A 130 9.63 -10.45 -9.35
C ASN A 130 10.99 -10.34 -8.64
N GLU A 131 11.62 -9.16 -8.62
CA GLU A 131 12.86 -8.95 -7.86
C GLU A 131 12.64 -8.97 -6.35
N LEU A 132 11.49 -8.47 -5.86
CA LEU A 132 11.13 -8.42 -4.44
C LEU A 132 10.56 -9.73 -3.90
N TYR A 133 10.01 -10.56 -4.79
CA TYR A 133 9.33 -11.80 -4.44
C TYR A 133 10.18 -12.69 -3.53
N MET A 134 9.59 -13.10 -2.39
CA MET A 134 10.22 -13.92 -1.32
C MET A 134 11.48 -13.30 -0.69
N LYS A 135 11.71 -11.99 -0.86
CA LYS A 135 12.88 -11.27 -0.31
C LYS A 135 12.50 -10.03 0.48
N THR A 136 11.44 -9.34 0.06
CA THR A 136 10.98 -8.10 0.65
C THR A 136 9.48 -8.19 0.85
N SER A 137 9.03 -7.85 2.06
CA SER A 137 7.61 -7.75 2.36
C SER A 137 6.99 -6.54 1.70
N ILE A 138 5.77 -6.70 1.19
CA ILE A 138 4.99 -5.64 0.56
C ILE A 138 3.69 -5.44 1.33
N ILE A 139 3.43 -4.21 1.79
CA ILE A 139 2.07 -3.79 2.10
C ILE A 139 1.50 -3.10 0.86
N LEU A 140 0.34 -3.55 0.41
CA LEU A 140 -0.32 -3.00 -0.75
C LEU A 140 -1.71 -2.47 -0.39
N THR A 141 -2.08 -1.30 -0.94
CA THR A 141 -3.44 -0.79 -0.83
C THR A 141 -4.10 -0.70 -2.19
N SER A 142 -5.36 -1.13 -2.28
CA SER A 142 -6.16 -0.98 -3.49
C SER A 142 -7.62 -0.66 -3.15
N ASN A 143 -8.28 0.08 -4.03
CA ASN A 143 -9.73 0.25 -3.99
C ASN A 143 -10.50 -0.83 -4.76
N LYS A 144 -9.78 -1.75 -5.41
CA LYS A 144 -10.31 -2.82 -6.25
C LYS A 144 -9.96 -4.19 -5.67
N GLY A 145 -10.83 -5.17 -5.86
CA GLY A 145 -10.53 -6.59 -5.61
C GLY A 145 -9.65 -7.17 -6.72
N PHE A 146 -9.02 -8.33 -6.50
CA PHE A 146 -8.11 -8.94 -7.49
C PHE A 146 -8.75 -9.19 -8.86
N GLU A 147 -10.04 -9.53 -8.88
CA GLU A 147 -10.78 -9.82 -10.11
C GLU A 147 -10.77 -8.62 -11.08
N GLU A 148 -10.73 -7.41 -10.53
CA GLU A 148 -10.76 -6.15 -11.29
C GLU A 148 -9.35 -5.67 -11.71
N TRP A 149 -8.28 -6.40 -11.36
CA TRP A 149 -6.92 -5.95 -11.68
C TRP A 149 -6.57 -6.10 -13.15
N SER A 150 -7.17 -7.10 -13.80
CA SER A 150 -7.01 -7.30 -15.24
C SER A 150 -7.49 -6.09 -16.05
N GLU A 151 -8.48 -5.34 -15.55
CA GLU A 151 -9.04 -4.17 -16.22
C GLU A 151 -8.06 -3.00 -16.32
N PHE A 152 -7.27 -2.74 -15.26
CA PHE A 152 -6.36 -1.60 -15.25
C PHE A 152 -4.94 -1.95 -15.70
N LEU A 153 -4.56 -3.23 -15.61
CA LEU A 153 -3.26 -3.73 -16.12
C LEU A 153 -3.32 -4.09 -17.61
N GLY A 154 -4.49 -4.41 -18.18
CA GLY A 154 -4.68 -4.56 -19.63
C GLY A 154 -4.00 -5.77 -20.29
N ASP A 155 -3.22 -6.57 -19.56
CA ASP A 155 -2.62 -7.84 -20.01
C ASP A 155 -2.90 -8.92 -18.95
N SER A 156 -3.86 -9.80 -19.24
CA SER A 156 -4.35 -10.80 -18.27
C SER A 156 -3.28 -11.82 -17.87
N VAL A 157 -2.34 -12.14 -18.77
CA VAL A 157 -1.27 -13.11 -18.51
C VAL A 157 -0.25 -12.53 -17.54
N ILE A 158 0.22 -11.30 -17.80
CA ILE A 158 1.17 -10.66 -16.89
C ILE A 158 0.49 -10.31 -15.56
N THR A 159 -0.79 -9.90 -15.60
CA THR A 159 -1.57 -9.66 -14.38
C THR A 159 -1.64 -10.89 -13.49
N ALA A 160 -1.97 -12.05 -14.06
CA ALA A 160 -1.99 -13.30 -13.31
C ALA A 160 -0.62 -13.62 -12.69
N ALA A 161 0.48 -13.39 -13.42
CA ALA A 161 1.83 -13.62 -12.92
C ALA A 161 2.25 -12.65 -11.80
N ILE A 162 1.80 -11.40 -11.84
CA ILE A 162 2.00 -10.43 -10.74
C ILE A 162 1.20 -10.86 -9.51
N LEU A 163 -0.09 -11.18 -9.70
CA LEU A 163 -0.99 -11.57 -8.62
C LEU A 163 -0.52 -12.86 -7.93
N ASP A 164 -0.09 -13.86 -8.69
CA ASP A 164 0.46 -15.12 -8.18
C ASP A 164 1.60 -14.88 -7.19
N ARG A 165 2.58 -14.03 -7.55
CA ARG A 165 3.72 -13.69 -6.67
C ARG A 165 3.30 -12.89 -5.45
N LEU A 166 2.40 -11.92 -5.63
CA LEU A 166 1.96 -11.06 -4.54
C LEU A 166 1.09 -11.82 -3.54
N ALA A 167 0.26 -12.75 -3.99
CA ALA A 167 -0.72 -13.47 -3.17
C ALA A 167 -0.18 -14.78 -2.56
N HIS A 168 0.95 -15.32 -3.04
CA HIS A 168 1.50 -16.59 -2.55
C HIS A 168 1.77 -16.58 -1.03
N GLN A 169 2.36 -15.51 -0.51
CA GLN A 169 2.55 -15.30 0.93
C GLN A 169 1.94 -13.96 1.31
N CYS A 170 0.63 -13.94 1.56
CA CYS A 170 -0.10 -12.71 1.77
C CYS A 170 -1.30 -12.87 2.70
N GLU A 171 -1.47 -11.91 3.60
CA GLU A 171 -2.71 -11.75 4.37
C GLU A 171 -3.56 -10.65 3.72
N ILE A 172 -4.82 -10.96 3.43
CA ILE A 172 -5.72 -10.07 2.70
C ILE A 172 -6.83 -9.57 3.62
N PHE A 173 -6.85 -8.25 3.83
CA PHE A 173 -7.89 -7.56 4.58
C PHE A 173 -8.78 -6.75 3.64
N THR A 174 -9.98 -7.25 3.38
CA THR A 174 -11.01 -6.51 2.65
C THR A 174 -11.78 -5.63 3.61
N LEU A 175 -11.51 -4.32 3.59
CA LEU A 175 -12.18 -3.34 4.43
C LEU A 175 -13.53 -2.95 3.86
N GLU A 176 -14.53 -2.90 4.72
CA GLU A 176 -15.89 -2.49 4.38
C GLU A 176 -16.40 -1.44 5.37
N GLY A 177 -17.34 -0.61 4.92
CA GLY A 177 -18.04 0.36 5.77
C GLY A 177 -18.14 1.76 5.16
N PRO A 178 -18.61 2.74 5.95
CA PRO A 178 -18.69 4.13 5.53
C PRO A 178 -17.33 4.82 5.47
N SER A 179 -17.17 5.79 4.58
CA SER A 179 -15.92 6.56 4.44
C SER A 179 -15.70 7.49 5.64
N TRP A 180 -14.56 7.31 6.33
CA TRP A 180 -14.17 8.14 7.47
C TRP A 180 -14.03 9.61 7.08
N ARG A 181 -13.53 9.87 5.87
CA ARG A 181 -13.32 11.23 5.36
C ARG A 181 -14.64 11.98 5.17
N ILE A 182 -15.70 11.26 4.80
CA ILE A 182 -17.03 11.85 4.62
C ILE A 182 -17.70 12.08 5.97
N GLU A 183 -17.61 11.11 6.89
CA GLU A 183 -18.14 11.25 8.27
C GLU A 183 -17.48 12.40 9.03
N ASN A 184 -16.18 12.62 8.82
CA ASN A 184 -15.40 13.68 9.48
C ASN A 184 -15.23 14.91 8.58
N ARG A 185 -16.09 15.09 7.57
CA ARG A 185 -16.05 16.25 6.68
C ARG A 185 -16.27 17.52 7.50
N LYS A 186 -15.28 18.41 7.49
CA LYS A 186 -15.37 19.75 8.09
C LYS A 186 -15.91 20.74 7.05
N THR A 187 -16.81 21.62 7.48
CA THR A 187 -17.27 22.76 6.67
C THR A 187 -16.57 24.04 7.12
N ILE A 188 -16.20 24.89 6.16
CA ILE A 188 -15.67 26.24 6.41
C ILE A 188 -16.78 27.28 6.54
N LEU A 189 -18.01 26.92 6.15
CA LEU A 189 -19.16 27.80 6.25
C LEU A 189 -19.66 27.77 7.70
N LYS A 190 -19.88 28.96 8.28
CA LYS A 190 -20.61 29.09 9.54
C LYS A 190 -22.02 28.57 9.30
N LYS A 191 -22.55 27.80 10.24
CA LYS A 191 -23.99 27.53 10.25
C LYS A 191 -24.67 28.88 10.49
N ASP A 192 -25.66 29.22 9.67
CA ASP A 192 -26.53 30.35 9.97
C ASP A 192 -27.14 30.06 11.35
N THR A 193 -26.76 30.87 12.32
CA THR A 193 -27.42 30.93 13.62
C THR A 193 -28.70 31.69 13.40
N ASP A 194 -29.84 31.00 13.50
CA ASP A 194 -31.16 31.61 13.69
C ASP A 194 -31.17 32.47 14.96
#